data_AF-A0A699ZAU2-F1
#
_entry.id   AF-A0A699ZAU2-F1
#
_cell.length_a   1.000
_cell.length_b   1.000
_cell.length_c   1.000
_cell.angle_alpha   90.00
_cell.angle_beta   90.00
_cell.angle_gamma   90.00
#
_symmetry.space_group_name_H-M   'P 1'
#
loop_
_entity.id
_entity.type
_entity.pdbx_description
1 polymer ?
#
loop_
_entity_poly.entity_id
_entity_poly.type
_entity_poly.pdbx_seq_one_letter_code
_entity_poly.pdbx_strand_id
1 'polypeptide(L)'
;LGQLLRGVHSELRLHADYAASWGVRLDSADASPATRAYTDFLMEVAEAPENGLAEVLAAMAPCARLYAFLGCQLAAAFPAAEHAYSSWINTYANPDYLVSVRQTEPEGATAGPELQCKGQ
;
A
#
# COMPACT_ATOMS: atom_id res chain seq x y z
N LEU A 1 12.08 14.92 5.46
CA LEU A 1 12.89 13.81 4.87
C LEU A 1 13.08 12.63 5.81
N GLY A 2 13.69 12.78 6.99
CA GLY A 2 14.01 11.63 7.87
C GLY A 2 12.81 10.78 8.36
N GLN A 3 11.61 11.36 8.50
CA GLN A 3 10.39 10.60 8.81
C GLN A 3 9.96 9.70 7.64
N LEU A 4 10.01 10.19 6.41
CA LEU A 4 9.64 9.43 5.20
C LEU A 4 10.56 8.22 5.01
N LEU A 5 11.87 8.41 5.16
CA LEU A 5 12.85 7.32 5.07
C LEU A 5 12.64 6.24 6.13
N ARG A 6 12.27 6.63 7.36
CA ARG A 6 11.88 5.66 8.40
C ARG A 6 10.61 4.90 8.04
N GLY A 7 9.60 5.60 7.48
CA GLY A 7 8.38 4.96 6.99
C GLY A 7 8.68 3.88 5.95
N VAL A 8 9.48 4.21 4.93
CA VAL A 8 9.92 3.24 3.90
C VAL A 8 10.68 2.06 4.51
N HIS A 9 11.59 2.33 5.45
CA HIS A 9 12.33 1.26 6.12
C HIS A 9 11.43 0.33 6.93
N SER A 10 10.46 0.89 7.66
CA SER A 10 9.47 0.10 8.41
C SER A 10 8.61 -0.76 7.49
N GLU A 11 8.17 -0.22 6.34
CA GLU A 11 7.38 -0.97 5.35
C GLU A 11 8.21 -2.11 4.73
N LEU A 12 9.46 -1.86 4.34
CA LEU A 12 10.35 -2.90 3.82
C LEU A 12 10.58 -4.02 4.83
N ARG A 13 10.74 -3.68 6.10
CA ARG A 13 10.87 -4.67 7.18
C ARG A 13 9.58 -5.47 7.37
N LEU A 14 8.43 -4.82 7.34
CA LEU A 14 7.12 -5.47 7.43
C LEU A 14 6.95 -6.53 6.34
N HIS A 15 7.26 -6.20 5.08
CA HIS A 15 7.17 -7.16 3.97
C HIS A 15 8.20 -8.29 4.08
N ALA A 16 9.41 -8.00 4.58
CA ALA A 16 10.40 -9.03 4.85
C ALA A 16 9.91 -10.02 5.92
N ASP A 17 9.27 -9.52 6.98
CA ASP A 17 8.68 -10.35 8.05
C ASP A 17 7.54 -11.23 7.51
N TYR A 18 6.67 -10.69 6.64
CA TYR A 18 5.65 -11.49 5.95
C TYR A 18 6.25 -12.60 5.10
N ALA A 19 7.20 -12.26 4.22
CA ALA A 19 7.84 -13.23 3.34
C ALA A 19 8.51 -14.35 4.15
N ALA A 20 9.22 -14.01 5.21
CA ALA A 20 9.84 -14.98 6.11
C ALA A 20 8.79 -15.91 6.75
N SER A 21 7.67 -15.36 7.23
CA SER A 21 6.58 -16.15 7.83
C SER A 21 5.92 -17.13 6.85
N TRP A 22 5.95 -16.82 5.55
CA TRP A 22 5.39 -17.66 4.49
C TRP A 22 6.43 -18.56 3.80
N GLY A 23 7.69 -18.53 4.26
CA GLY A 23 8.79 -19.29 3.64
C GLY A 23 9.17 -18.79 2.23
N VAL A 24 8.88 -17.53 1.91
CA VAL A 24 9.16 -16.90 0.62
C VAL A 24 10.54 -16.23 0.62
N ARG A 25 11.35 -16.53 -0.39
CA ARG A 25 12.69 -15.95 -0.62
C ARG A 25 12.62 -14.76 -1.59
N LEU A 26 12.52 -13.55 -1.05
CA LEU A 26 12.41 -12.32 -1.87
C LEU A 26 13.65 -12.02 -2.71
N ASP A 27 14.84 -12.40 -2.25
CA ASP A 27 16.13 -12.19 -2.93
C ASP A 27 16.28 -12.97 -4.25
N SER A 28 15.48 -14.03 -4.40
CA SER A 28 15.45 -14.89 -5.59
C SER A 28 14.21 -14.68 -6.46
N ALA A 29 13.31 -13.77 -6.06
CA ALA A 29 12.06 -13.54 -6.74
C ALA A 29 12.24 -12.55 -7.91
N ASP A 30 11.92 -12.99 -9.12
CA ASP A 30 11.84 -12.09 -10.26
C ASP A 30 10.53 -11.30 -10.25
N ALA A 31 10.63 -9.98 -10.25
CA ALA A 31 9.46 -9.12 -10.41
C ALA A 31 8.79 -9.41 -11.76
N SER A 32 7.48 -9.63 -11.73
CA SER A 32 6.68 -9.85 -12.94
C SER A 32 6.75 -8.65 -13.89
N PRO A 33 6.50 -8.81 -15.20
CA PRO A 33 6.46 -7.69 -16.14
C PRO A 33 5.49 -6.57 -15.71
N ALA A 34 4.34 -6.92 -15.12
CA ALA A 34 3.38 -5.94 -14.60
C ALA A 34 3.92 -5.18 -13.38
N THR A 35 4.61 -5.89 -12.47
CA THR A 35 5.26 -5.26 -11.31
C THR A 35 6.33 -4.27 -11.75
N ARG A 36 7.17 -4.64 -12.72
CA ARG A 36 8.23 -3.76 -13.25
C ARG A 36 7.63 -2.54 -13.95
N ALA A 37 6.68 -2.74 -14.85
CA ALA A 37 6.01 -1.64 -15.55
C ALA A 37 5.36 -0.64 -14.58
N TYR A 38 4.79 -1.13 -13.48
CA TYR A 38 4.24 -0.25 -12.44
C TYR A 38 5.32 0.55 -11.71
N THR A 39 6.42 -0.10 -11.27
CA THR A 39 7.50 0.62 -10.59
C THR A 39 8.23 1.58 -11.51
N ASP A 40 8.40 1.24 -12.79
CA ASP A 40 9.02 2.09 -13.80
C ASP A 40 8.17 3.34 -14.01
N PHE A 41 6.84 3.21 -14.14
CA PHE A 41 5.92 4.34 -14.20
C PHE A 41 6.06 5.28 -12.99
N LEU A 42 6.15 4.76 -11.77
CA LEU A 42 6.32 5.60 -10.58
C LEU A 42 7.65 6.36 -10.59
N MET A 43 8.72 5.72 -11.04
CA MET A 43 10.04 6.34 -11.17
C MET A 43 10.04 7.41 -12.25
N GLU A 44 9.44 7.14 -13.42
CA GLU A 44 9.28 8.12 -14.50
C GLU A 44 8.54 9.37 -14.01
N VAL A 45 7.43 9.22 -13.26
CA VAL A 45 6.70 10.36 -12.68
C VAL A 45 7.56 11.14 -11.69
N ALA A 46 8.34 10.45 -10.85
CA ALA A 46 9.16 11.06 -9.81
C ALA A 46 10.42 11.78 -10.34
N GLU A 47 10.97 11.32 -11.46
CA GLU A 47 12.19 11.87 -12.07
C GLU A 47 11.92 12.94 -13.13
N ALA A 48 10.69 13.04 -13.62
CA ALA A 48 10.27 14.06 -14.60
C ALA A 48 10.47 15.49 -14.05
N PRO A 49 11.27 16.35 -14.69
CA PRO A 49 11.59 17.70 -14.19
C PRO A 49 10.39 18.63 -14.02
N GLU A 50 9.31 18.40 -14.78
CA GLU A 50 8.07 19.15 -14.75
C GLU A 50 7.13 18.74 -13.61
N ASN A 51 7.36 17.58 -12.99
CA ASN A 51 6.52 17.05 -11.93
C ASN A 51 7.00 17.46 -10.54
N GLY A 52 6.05 17.63 -9.63
CA GLY A 52 6.30 17.90 -8.23
C GLY A 52 5.67 16.85 -7.31
N LEU A 53 5.55 17.21 -6.03
CA LEU A 53 4.98 16.34 -5.01
C LEU A 53 3.54 15.91 -5.36
N ALA A 54 2.75 16.79 -5.98
CA ALA A 54 1.35 16.51 -6.28
C ALA A 54 1.19 15.38 -7.31
N GLU A 55 2.01 15.39 -8.37
CA GLU A 55 2.00 14.37 -9.42
C GLU A 55 2.47 13.02 -8.87
N VAL A 56 3.50 13.01 -8.02
CA VAL A 56 3.97 11.79 -7.34
C VAL A 56 2.89 11.22 -6.43
N LEU A 57 2.25 12.05 -5.61
CA LEU A 57 1.15 11.60 -4.74
C LEU A 57 -0.04 11.08 -5.55
N ALA A 58 -0.41 11.78 -6.64
CA ALA A 58 -1.48 11.36 -7.52
C ALA A 58 -1.18 10.00 -8.20
N ALA A 59 0.06 9.74 -8.60
CA ALA A 59 0.48 8.47 -9.17
C ALA A 59 0.48 7.32 -8.14
N MET A 60 0.75 7.62 -6.86
CA MET A 60 0.77 6.64 -5.77
C MET A 60 -0.62 6.37 -5.17
N ALA A 61 -1.53 7.34 -5.18
CA ALA A 61 -2.84 7.24 -4.54
C ALA A 61 -3.65 5.97 -4.91
N PRO A 62 -3.70 5.51 -6.19
CA PRO A 62 -4.48 4.33 -6.55
C PRO A 62 -4.04 3.05 -5.83
N CYS A 63 -2.73 2.83 -5.65
CA CYS A 63 -2.26 1.60 -5.00
C CYS A 63 -2.53 1.63 -3.50
N ALA A 64 -2.26 2.76 -2.83
CA ALA A 64 -2.49 2.93 -1.40
C ALA A 64 -3.98 2.69 -1.08
N ARG A 65 -4.86 3.26 -1.91
CA ARG A 65 -6.31 3.07 -1.84
C ARG A 65 -6.74 1.63 -2.10
N LEU A 66 -6.19 0.98 -3.12
CA LEU A 66 -6.51 -0.42 -3.44
C LEU A 66 -6.17 -1.34 -2.27
N TYR A 67 -5.02 -1.17 -1.63
CA TYR A 67 -4.62 -1.97 -0.49
C TYR A 67 -5.57 -1.78 0.70
N ALA A 68 -5.96 -0.54 1.02
CA ALA A 68 -6.96 -0.27 2.04
C ALA A 68 -8.31 -0.93 1.74
N PHE A 69 -8.78 -0.83 0.50
CA PHE A 69 -10.00 -1.49 0.05
C PHE A 69 -9.93 -3.01 0.26
N LEU A 70 -8.85 -3.66 -0.19
CA LEU A 70 -8.67 -5.10 -0.06
C LEU A 70 -8.59 -5.52 1.41
N GLY A 71 -7.86 -4.77 2.24
CA GLY A 71 -7.78 -5.01 3.69
C GLY A 71 -9.16 -5.01 4.34
N CYS A 72 -9.95 -3.95 4.13
CA CYS A 72 -11.31 -3.86 4.69
C CYS A 72 -12.24 -4.97 4.18
N GLN A 73 -12.20 -5.27 2.87
CA GLN A 73 -13.07 -6.29 2.27
C GLN A 73 -12.73 -7.70 2.78
N LEU A 74 -11.44 -8.01 2.93
CA LEU A 74 -10.98 -9.30 3.46
C LEU A 74 -11.24 -9.42 4.96
N ALA A 75 -11.05 -8.36 5.75
CA ALA A 75 -11.40 -8.35 7.16
C ALA A 75 -12.89 -8.61 7.39
N ALA A 76 -13.77 -8.00 6.57
CA ALA A 76 -15.21 -8.20 6.64
C ALA A 76 -15.63 -9.60 6.16
N ALA A 77 -14.97 -10.15 5.14
CA ALA A 77 -15.26 -11.47 4.61
C ALA A 77 -14.79 -12.61 5.54
N PHE A 78 -13.73 -12.37 6.34
CA PHE A 78 -13.10 -13.37 7.20
C PHE A 78 -12.95 -12.89 8.66
N PRO A 79 -14.05 -12.59 9.37
CA PRO A 79 -14.02 -11.92 10.68
C PRO A 79 -13.53 -12.78 11.86
N ALA A 80 -13.40 -14.11 11.69
CA ALA A 80 -13.29 -15.05 12.81
C ALA A 80 -12.18 -16.11 12.66
N ALA A 81 -11.27 -15.99 11.69
CA ALA A 81 -10.21 -16.99 11.50
C ALA A 81 -8.82 -16.35 11.57
N GLU A 82 -7.98 -16.88 12.46
CA GLU A 82 -6.53 -16.79 12.28
C GLU A 82 -6.18 -17.54 10.99
N HIS A 83 -5.85 -16.78 9.96
CA HIS A 83 -5.37 -17.24 8.67
C HIS A 83 -3.89 -16.89 8.55
N ALA A 84 -3.16 -17.61 7.70
CA ALA A 84 -1.79 -17.27 7.32
C ALA A 84 -1.61 -15.81 6.83
N TYR A 85 -2.69 -15.11 6.46
CA TYR A 85 -2.68 -13.74 5.93
C TYR A 85 -3.28 -12.71 6.88
N SER A 86 -3.71 -13.12 8.09
CA SER A 86 -4.40 -12.20 9.03
C SER A 86 -3.55 -10.99 9.38
N SER A 87 -2.23 -11.14 9.52
CA SER A 87 -1.35 -9.99 9.79
C SER A 87 -1.32 -8.98 8.63
N TRP A 88 -1.27 -9.45 7.38
CA TRP A 88 -1.36 -8.59 6.20
C TRP A 88 -2.72 -7.88 6.12
N ILE A 89 -3.81 -8.62 6.32
CA ILE A 89 -5.17 -8.07 6.31
C ILE A 89 -5.32 -6.98 7.37
N ASN A 90 -4.86 -7.25 8.60
CA ASN A 90 -4.94 -6.31 9.72
C ASN A 90 -4.13 -5.04 9.48
N THR A 91 -2.97 -5.11 8.81
CA THR A 91 -2.18 -3.92 8.47
C THR A 91 -2.95 -2.99 7.54
N TYR A 92 -3.51 -3.53 6.45
CA TYR A 92 -4.18 -2.69 5.46
C TYR A 92 -5.62 -2.30 5.84
N ALA A 93 -6.23 -3.02 6.79
CA ALA A 93 -7.49 -2.64 7.43
C ALA A 93 -7.31 -1.72 8.65
N ASN A 94 -6.07 -1.33 8.99
CA ASN A 94 -5.78 -0.52 10.17
C ASN A 94 -6.25 0.94 9.98
N PRO A 95 -6.94 1.55 10.97
CA PRO A 95 -7.32 2.96 10.92
C PRO A 95 -6.18 3.93 10.59
N ASP A 96 -4.97 3.67 11.11
CA ASP A 96 -3.79 4.52 10.87
C ASP A 96 -3.35 4.46 9.39
N TYR A 97 -3.47 3.28 8.77
CA TYR A 97 -3.22 3.13 7.33
C TYR A 97 -4.28 3.91 6.53
N LEU A 98 -5.57 3.81 6.90
CA LEU A 98 -6.65 4.57 6.23
C LEU A 98 -6.45 6.09 6.34
N VAL A 99 -5.92 6.59 7.46
CA VAL A 99 -5.54 8.01 7.61
C VAL A 99 -4.43 8.37 6.62
N SER A 100 -3.40 7.53 6.51
CA SER A 100 -2.30 7.75 5.56
C SER A 100 -2.79 7.79 4.12
N VAL A 101 -3.72 6.90 3.73
CA VAL A 101 -4.30 6.90 2.38
C VAL A 101 -4.98 8.25 2.10
N ARG A 102 -5.82 8.75 3.01
CA ARG A 102 -6.48 10.05 2.84
C ARG A 102 -5.52 11.23 2.69
N GLN A 103 -4.33 11.15 3.29
CA GLN A 103 -3.29 12.18 3.14
C GLN A 103 -2.57 12.11 1.79
N THR A 104 -2.55 10.95 1.14
CA THR A 104 -1.96 10.76 -0.19
C THR A 104 -2.92 11.09 -1.34
N GLU A 105 -4.22 11.21 -1.06
CA GLU A 105 -5.22 11.55 -2.07
C GLU A 105 -5.21 13.06 -2.36
N PRO A 106 -5.09 13.48 -3.63
CA PRO A 106 -5.19 14.89 -3.97
C PRO A 106 -6.58 15.44 -3.60
N GLU A 107 -6.63 16.68 -3.11
CA GLU A 107 -7.89 17.36 -2.80
C GLU A 107 -8.84 17.34 -4.02
N GLY A 108 -10.04 16.80 -3.85
CA GLY A 108 -11.04 16.70 -4.93
C GLY A 108 -10.88 15.50 -5.86
N ALA A 109 -9.90 14.61 -5.64
CA ALA A 109 -9.82 13.34 -6.36
C ALA A 109 -10.98 12.41 -5.92
N THR A 110 -12.01 12.29 -6.75
CA THR A 110 -13.11 11.34 -6.54
C THR A 110 -12.70 9.93 -6.95
N ALA A 111 -11.73 9.35 -6.24
CA ALA A 111 -11.29 7.97 -6.46
C ALA A 111 -12.33 6.95 -5.92
N GLY A 112 -13.59 7.03 -6.31
CA GLY A 112 -14.61 6.05 -5.93
C GLY A 112 -15.14 6.17 -4.48
N PRO A 113 -15.91 5.16 -4.00
CA PRO A 113 -16.65 5.25 -2.74
C PRO A 113 -15.71 5.35 -1.53
N GLU A 114 -16.14 6.06 -0.49
CA GLU A 114 -15.36 6.29 0.72
C GLU A 114 -14.85 4.98 1.36
N LEU A 115 -13.55 4.94 1.68
CA LEU A 115 -12.92 3.78 2.31
C LEU A 115 -13.25 3.76 3.81
N GLN A 116 -14.15 2.87 4.20
CA GLN A 116 -14.48 2.59 5.60
C GLN A 116 -14.49 1.07 5.81
N CYS A 117 -13.68 0.59 6.74
CA CYS A 117 -13.76 -0.80 7.19
C CYS A 117 -15.04 -0.97 8.03
N LYS A 118 -15.89 -1.94 7.68
CA LYS A 118 -17.12 -2.20 8.44
C LYS A 118 -16.79 -2.61 9.88
N GLY A 119 -17.41 -1.94 10.86
CA GLY A 119 -17.27 -2.27 12.28
C GLY A 119 -16.20 -1.48 13.04
N GLN A 120 -15.63 -0.44 12.41
CA GLN A 120 -14.81 0.60 13.05
C GLN A 120 -15.57 1.93 13.06
#